data_AF-A0AAD4PX47-F1
#
_entry.id   AF-A0AAD4PX47-F1
#
_cell.length_a   1.000
_cell.length_b   1.000
_cell.length_c   1.000
_cell.angle_alpha   90.00
_cell.angle_beta   90.00
_cell.angle_gamma   90.00
#
_symmetry.space_group_name_H-M   'P 1'
#
loop_
_entity.id
_entity.type
_entity.pdbx_description
1 polymer ?
#
loop_
_entity_poly.entity_id
_entity_poly.type
_entity_poly.pdbx_seq_one_letter_code
_entity_poly.pdbx_strand_id
1 'polypeptide(L)'
;MRAWSPTLLFRKYHPLISPPTKRLVTIATMAARTPDITLYTAQTPNGIKISIALEELGLPYKVQKLEFSKNQQKEPWFLEINPNGRIPALTDTFTDGQKIRLFESGSILQYLVENYDPDHKLSYPKGTREHYEVNNWLFFQNAGVGPMQGQANHFNRYAPERIEYGVTRYVNETRRLYGVLDKHLASSKSGYLVGDHISIADVSHWGWVASAGWAGIDIDEFPNLKAWEEKLAARPGVEKGRHVPDRHTIKDVLKDKALAEQQSASARAWVQQGMAADAKK
;
A
#
# COMPACT_ATOMS: atom_id res chain seq x y z
N MET A 1 -21.60 81.89 -12.92
CA MET A 1 -22.19 81.86 -11.55
C MET A 1 -21.09 81.63 -10.53
N ARG A 2 -21.34 82.06 -9.29
CA ARG A 2 -20.38 82.51 -8.27
C ARG A 2 -19.61 81.39 -7.53
N ALA A 3 -18.55 81.84 -6.88
CA ALA A 3 -17.54 81.15 -6.06
C ALA A 3 -18.06 80.47 -4.76
N TRP A 4 -17.21 79.62 -4.15
CA TRP A 4 -16.73 79.65 -2.74
C TRP A 4 -16.12 78.29 -2.29
N SER A 5 -15.07 78.33 -1.47
CA SER A 5 -14.58 77.23 -0.61
C SER A 5 -15.22 77.40 0.79
N PRO A 6 -15.51 76.35 1.59
CA PRO A 6 -14.60 75.96 2.70
C PRO A 6 -14.74 74.52 3.26
N THR A 7 -13.87 74.26 4.24
CA THR A 7 -13.61 73.09 5.10
C THR A 7 -14.67 72.78 6.19
N LEU A 8 -14.62 71.54 6.73
CA LEU A 8 -15.03 71.04 8.08
C LEU A 8 -16.51 70.74 8.41
N LEU A 9 -16.83 69.49 8.84
CA LEU A 9 -17.13 69.09 10.24
C LEU A 9 -17.64 67.61 10.36
N PHE A 10 -17.00 66.81 11.23
CA PHE A 10 -17.47 65.76 12.17
C PHE A 10 -18.71 64.89 11.82
N ARG A 11 -18.79 63.55 12.04
CA ARG A 11 -18.40 62.71 13.20
C ARG A 11 -18.69 61.20 12.92
N LYS A 12 -17.97 60.30 13.61
CA LYS A 12 -18.33 58.90 14.01
C LYS A 12 -18.50 57.82 12.91
N TYR A 13 -17.61 56.84 12.87
CA TYR A 13 -17.82 55.45 13.34
C TYR A 13 -16.50 54.68 13.18
N HIS A 14 -15.88 54.29 14.30
CA HIS A 14 -14.84 53.26 14.33
C HIS A 14 -15.48 51.97 14.82
N PRO A 15 -15.44 50.86 14.07
CA PRO A 15 -15.66 49.55 14.65
C PRO A 15 -14.39 49.13 15.38
N LEU A 16 -14.54 48.76 16.65
CA LEU A 16 -13.52 48.11 17.46
C LEU A 16 -13.17 46.77 16.80
N ILE A 17 -11.94 46.65 16.28
CA ILE A 17 -11.37 45.38 15.87
C ILE A 17 -10.89 44.70 17.15
N SER A 18 -11.64 43.72 17.63
CA SER A 18 -11.18 42.80 18.67
C SER A 18 -9.98 41.99 18.14
N PRO A 19 -8.91 41.79 18.93
CA PRO A 19 -7.78 40.98 18.48
C PRO A 19 -8.20 39.51 18.31
N PRO A 20 -7.57 38.76 17.40
CA PRO A 20 -7.88 37.36 17.20
C PRO A 20 -7.53 36.58 18.48
N THR A 21 -8.53 35.94 19.07
CA THR A 21 -8.34 34.96 20.13
C THR A 21 -7.49 33.83 19.57
N LYS A 22 -6.28 33.65 20.12
CA LYS A 22 -5.49 32.44 19.93
C LYS A 22 -6.31 31.27 20.46
N ARG A 23 -7.04 30.57 19.58
CA ARG A 23 -7.50 29.21 19.88
C ARG A 23 -6.23 28.39 20.01
N LEU A 24 -5.88 28.07 21.25
CA LEU A 24 -5.03 26.92 21.55
C LEU A 24 -5.70 25.73 20.87
N VAL A 25 -5.13 25.29 19.75
CA VAL A 25 -5.39 23.94 19.26
C VAL A 25 -4.78 23.05 20.32
N THR A 26 -5.62 22.54 21.21
CA THR A 26 -5.25 21.45 22.10
C THR A 26 -4.85 20.30 21.18
N ILE A 27 -3.55 20.10 21.00
CA ILE A 27 -3.03 18.82 20.54
C ILE A 27 -3.41 17.88 21.67
N ALA A 28 -4.57 17.24 21.53
CA ALA A 28 -4.89 16.09 22.35
C ALA A 28 -3.78 15.09 22.04
N THR A 29 -2.80 15.01 22.95
CA THR A 29 -1.87 13.91 23.01
C THR A 29 -2.75 12.66 23.03
N MET A 30 -2.83 11.93 21.90
CA MET A 30 -3.53 10.66 21.90
C MET A 30 -2.78 9.81 22.92
N ALA A 31 -3.37 9.61 24.10
CA ALA A 31 -2.92 8.58 25.00
C ALA A 31 -2.86 7.30 24.16
N ALA A 32 -1.70 6.66 24.09
CA ALA A 32 -1.44 5.54 23.20
C ALA A 32 -2.52 4.48 23.42
N ARG A 33 -3.49 4.41 22.50
CA ARG A 33 -4.56 3.42 22.59
C ARG A 33 -3.92 2.05 22.39
N THR A 34 -4.34 1.07 23.17
CA THR A 34 -3.91 -0.31 22.94
C THR A 34 -4.50 -0.78 21.61
N PRO A 35 -3.70 -1.17 20.61
CA PRO A 35 -4.21 -1.69 19.35
C PRO A 35 -4.99 -3.00 19.57
N ASP A 36 -6.14 -3.18 18.90
CA ASP A 36 -6.84 -4.48 18.80
C ASP A 36 -6.89 -4.92 17.34
N ILE A 37 -5.69 -5.00 16.75
CA ILE A 37 -5.52 -5.24 15.32
C ILE A 37 -5.72 -6.72 15.02
N THR A 38 -6.61 -7.02 14.08
CA THR A 38 -6.69 -8.32 13.41
C THR A 38 -6.46 -8.14 11.92
N LEU A 39 -5.41 -8.77 11.39
CA LEU A 39 -5.06 -8.81 9.98
C LEU A 39 -5.65 -10.07 9.33
N TYR A 40 -6.50 -9.87 8.33
CA TYR A 40 -7.07 -10.92 7.49
C TYR A 40 -6.31 -10.97 6.17
N THR A 41 -5.51 -12.01 5.94
CA THR A 41 -4.51 -12.00 4.87
C THR A 41 -4.23 -13.39 4.29
N ALA A 42 -3.40 -13.42 3.25
CA ALA A 42 -2.83 -14.61 2.64
C ALA A 42 -1.43 -14.28 2.11
N GLN A 43 -0.59 -15.31 1.87
CA GLN A 43 0.79 -15.16 1.43
C GLN A 43 0.90 -14.64 -0.02
N THR A 44 0.67 -13.34 -0.20
CA THR A 44 0.63 -12.65 -1.50
C THR A 44 1.32 -11.29 -1.42
N PRO A 45 1.73 -10.69 -2.54
CA PRO A 45 2.32 -9.34 -2.55
C PRO A 45 1.47 -8.27 -1.86
N ASN A 46 0.14 -8.32 -1.97
CA ASN A 46 -0.74 -7.37 -1.27
C ASN A 46 -0.89 -7.71 0.22
N GLY A 47 -0.98 -8.99 0.56
CA GLY A 47 -1.17 -9.44 1.93
C GLY A 47 -0.02 -9.09 2.86
N ILE A 48 1.22 -9.28 2.39
CA ILE A 48 2.42 -9.07 3.21
C ILE A 48 2.73 -7.60 3.48
N LYS A 49 2.20 -6.65 2.69
CA LYS A 49 2.41 -5.21 2.93
C LYS A 49 2.03 -4.83 4.36
N ILE A 50 0.92 -5.39 4.84
CA ILE A 50 0.34 -5.00 6.11
C ILE A 50 1.11 -5.63 7.26
N SER A 51 1.48 -6.90 7.17
CA SER A 51 2.35 -7.51 8.18
C SER A 51 3.73 -6.86 8.22
N ILE A 52 4.33 -6.50 7.08
CA ILE A 52 5.57 -5.72 7.05
C ILE A 52 5.42 -4.40 7.79
N ALA A 53 4.36 -3.63 7.53
CA ALA A 53 4.12 -2.36 8.22
C ALA A 53 3.90 -2.55 9.72
N LEU A 54 3.13 -3.57 10.13
CA LEU A 54 2.88 -3.87 11.53
C LEU A 54 4.18 -4.25 12.27
N GLU A 55 5.05 -5.06 11.65
CA GLU A 55 6.35 -5.45 12.21
C GLU A 55 7.35 -4.29 12.27
N GLU A 56 7.43 -3.45 11.24
CA GLU A 56 8.29 -2.24 11.24
C GLU A 56 7.84 -1.22 12.30
N LEU A 57 6.53 -1.12 12.57
CA LEU A 57 5.98 -0.27 13.65
C LEU A 57 6.05 -0.95 15.04
N GLY A 58 6.34 -2.25 15.11
CA GLY A 58 6.36 -3.01 16.35
C GLY A 58 4.98 -3.17 17.00
N LEU A 59 3.92 -3.18 16.20
CA LEU A 59 2.54 -3.26 16.70
C LEU A 59 2.16 -4.72 16.99
N PRO A 60 1.45 -4.99 18.10
CA PRO A 60 0.83 -6.30 18.31
C PRO A 60 -0.37 -6.49 17.40
N TYR A 61 -0.53 -7.67 16.82
CA TYR A 61 -1.67 -8.00 15.96
C TYR A 61 -1.97 -9.50 15.97
N LYS A 62 -3.23 -9.83 15.69
CA LYS A 62 -3.70 -11.19 15.40
C LYS A 62 -3.71 -11.41 13.90
N VAL A 63 -3.48 -12.63 13.44
CA VAL A 63 -3.51 -12.99 12.02
C VAL A 63 -4.58 -14.04 11.77
N GLN A 64 -5.50 -13.72 10.85
CA GLN A 64 -6.45 -14.67 10.28
C GLN A 64 -6.03 -14.96 8.83
N LYS A 65 -5.47 -16.15 8.60
CA LYS A 65 -5.16 -16.62 7.25
C LYS A 65 -6.46 -16.99 6.52
N LEU A 66 -6.62 -16.50 5.29
CA LEU A 66 -7.70 -16.94 4.41
C LEU A 66 -7.23 -18.05 3.47
N GLU A 67 -8.07 -19.08 3.34
CA GLU A 67 -7.90 -20.18 2.41
C GLU A 67 -8.68 -19.91 1.11
N PHE A 68 -7.98 -19.48 0.07
CA PHE A 68 -8.58 -19.19 -1.23
C PHE A 68 -9.22 -20.41 -1.91
N SER A 69 -8.67 -21.61 -1.69
CA SER A 69 -9.24 -22.87 -2.18
C SER A 69 -10.63 -23.17 -1.60
N LYS A 70 -10.92 -22.66 -0.40
CA LYS A 70 -12.23 -22.73 0.25
C LYS A 70 -13.10 -21.50 -0.03
N ASN A 71 -12.60 -20.55 -0.80
CA ASN A 71 -13.28 -19.30 -1.15
C ASN A 71 -13.68 -18.45 0.08
N GLN A 72 -12.92 -18.53 1.18
CA GLN A 72 -13.23 -17.83 2.44
C GLN A 72 -13.36 -16.31 2.28
N GLN A 73 -12.64 -15.72 1.34
CA GLN A 73 -12.74 -14.30 1.01
C GLN A 73 -14.10 -13.88 0.43
N LYS A 74 -14.99 -14.84 0.16
CA LYS A 74 -16.37 -14.60 -0.32
C LYS A 74 -17.43 -15.05 0.70
N GLU A 75 -17.03 -15.54 1.87
CA GLU A 75 -17.97 -15.91 2.93
C GLU A 75 -18.63 -14.66 3.55
N PRO A 76 -19.90 -14.74 3.99
CA PRO A 76 -20.64 -13.57 4.48
C PRO A 76 -19.92 -12.78 5.57
N TRP A 77 -19.29 -13.46 6.53
CA TRP A 77 -18.56 -12.80 7.62
C TRP A 77 -17.34 -12.01 7.13
N PHE A 78 -16.68 -12.45 6.06
CA PHE A 78 -15.56 -11.71 5.49
C PHE A 78 -16.05 -10.54 4.65
N LEU A 79 -17.15 -10.73 3.92
CA LEU A 79 -17.78 -9.66 3.12
C LEU A 79 -18.32 -8.52 4.00
N GLU A 80 -18.70 -8.80 5.24
CA GLU A 80 -18.99 -7.77 6.23
C GLU A 80 -17.77 -6.88 6.52
N ILE A 81 -16.56 -7.43 6.48
CA ILE A 81 -15.31 -6.69 6.73
C ILE A 81 -14.84 -6.00 5.45
N ASN A 82 -14.80 -6.73 4.34
CA ASN A 82 -14.43 -6.22 3.03
C ASN A 82 -15.47 -6.66 1.98
N PRO A 83 -16.36 -5.75 1.53
CA PRO A 83 -17.40 -6.09 0.55
C PRO A 83 -16.83 -6.45 -0.83
N ASN A 84 -15.59 -6.07 -1.16
CA ASN A 84 -14.90 -6.49 -2.38
C ASN A 84 -14.52 -7.99 -2.34
N GLY A 85 -14.46 -8.58 -1.14
CA GLY A 85 -14.09 -9.97 -0.94
C GLY A 85 -12.69 -10.28 -1.45
N ARG A 86 -11.72 -9.44 -1.07
CA ARG A 86 -10.29 -9.55 -1.40
C ARG A 86 -9.45 -9.31 -0.13
N ILE A 87 -8.25 -9.88 -0.08
CA ILE A 87 -7.26 -9.56 0.95
C ILE A 87 -6.31 -8.44 0.47
N PRO A 88 -5.59 -7.77 1.38
CA PRO A 88 -5.77 -7.79 2.84
C PRO A 88 -7.04 -7.05 3.29
N ALA A 89 -7.51 -7.41 4.47
CA ALA A 89 -8.44 -6.61 5.26
C ALA A 89 -7.92 -6.51 6.70
N LEU A 90 -8.32 -5.47 7.42
CA LEU A 90 -7.90 -5.25 8.81
C LEU A 90 -9.09 -4.76 9.63
N THR A 91 -9.19 -5.22 10.87
CA THR A 91 -10.08 -4.61 11.86
C THR A 91 -9.29 -4.13 13.06
N ASP A 92 -9.77 -3.06 13.67
CA ASP A 92 -9.19 -2.44 14.86
C ASP A 92 -10.28 -1.75 15.69
N THR A 93 -9.94 -1.28 16.89
CA THR A 93 -10.76 -0.34 17.66
C THR A 93 -10.33 1.09 17.32
N PHE A 94 -11.23 1.90 16.77
CA PHE A 94 -10.96 3.27 16.37
C PHE A 94 -10.91 4.23 17.58
N THR A 95 -10.57 5.50 17.34
CA THR A 95 -10.36 6.50 18.40
C THR A 95 -11.61 6.83 19.20
N ASP A 96 -12.79 6.50 18.69
CA ASP A 96 -14.08 6.63 19.37
C ASP A 96 -14.47 5.37 20.17
N GLY A 97 -13.60 4.36 20.23
CA GLY A 97 -13.84 3.09 20.91
C GLY A 97 -14.67 2.09 20.11
N GLN A 98 -15.06 2.41 18.87
CA GLN A 98 -15.85 1.51 18.02
C GLN A 98 -14.97 0.69 17.08
N LYS A 99 -15.45 -0.49 16.68
CA LYS A 99 -14.73 -1.32 15.71
C LYS A 99 -14.74 -0.65 14.33
N ILE A 100 -13.56 -0.51 13.72
CA ILE A 100 -13.40 -0.10 12.33
C ILE A 100 -13.01 -1.30 11.46
N ARG A 101 -13.46 -1.28 10.20
CA ARG A 101 -13.18 -2.28 9.17
C ARG A 101 -12.47 -1.57 8.02
N LEU A 102 -11.34 -2.11 7.59
CA LEU A 102 -10.46 -1.50 6.59
C LEU A 102 -10.15 -2.52 5.50
N PHE A 103 -10.22 -2.07 4.25
CA PHE A 103 -9.83 -2.84 3.08
C PHE A 103 -9.08 -1.92 2.10
N GLU A 104 -8.48 -2.51 1.06
CA GLU A 104 -7.45 -1.90 0.22
C GLU A 104 -6.12 -1.68 0.95
N SER A 105 -5.08 -2.38 0.48
CA SER A 105 -3.78 -2.38 1.17
C SER A 105 -3.17 -0.97 1.36
N GLY A 106 -3.32 -0.06 0.39
CA GLY A 106 -2.84 1.32 0.53
C GLY A 106 -3.66 2.16 1.51
N SER A 107 -4.95 1.89 1.66
CA SER A 107 -5.78 2.56 2.68
C SER A 107 -5.42 2.06 4.07
N ILE A 108 -5.21 0.76 4.24
CA ILE A 108 -4.75 0.17 5.51
C ILE A 108 -3.37 0.73 5.91
N LEU A 109 -2.43 0.85 4.97
CA LEU A 109 -1.11 1.43 5.25
C LEU A 109 -1.21 2.89 5.74
N GLN A 110 -2.04 3.72 5.08
CA GLN A 110 -2.30 5.09 5.52
C GLN A 110 -2.92 5.12 6.92
N TYR A 111 -3.91 4.28 7.19
CA TYR A 111 -4.52 4.16 8.51
C TYR A 111 -3.48 3.85 9.60
N LEU A 112 -2.60 2.88 9.35
CA LEU A 112 -1.57 2.48 10.31
C LEU A 112 -0.62 3.63 10.63
N VAL A 113 -0.11 4.35 9.62
CA VAL A 113 0.80 5.46 9.91
C VAL A 113 0.11 6.67 10.53
N GLU A 114 -1.15 6.96 10.17
CA GLU A 114 -1.89 8.08 10.77
C GLU A 114 -2.28 7.82 12.24
N ASN A 115 -2.44 6.57 12.65
CA ASN A 115 -2.91 6.22 14.01
C ASN A 115 -1.81 5.66 14.92
N TYR A 116 -0.73 5.11 14.37
CA TYR A 116 0.25 4.32 15.12
C TYR A 116 1.72 4.64 14.79
N ASP A 117 1.99 5.66 13.98
CA ASP A 117 3.36 6.08 13.64
C ASP A 117 3.66 7.53 14.09
N PRO A 118 3.57 7.84 15.41
CA PRO A 118 3.77 9.20 15.91
C PRO A 118 5.19 9.73 15.69
N ASP A 119 6.16 8.82 15.58
CA ASP A 119 7.58 9.14 15.37
C ASP A 119 7.97 9.16 13.88
N HIS A 120 7.01 8.95 12.97
CA HIS A 120 7.26 8.96 11.52
C HIS A 120 8.35 7.96 11.10
N LYS A 121 8.27 6.71 11.56
CA LYS A 121 9.16 5.61 11.21
C LYS A 121 8.90 5.05 9.81
N LEU A 122 7.66 5.14 9.33
CA LEU A 122 7.23 4.70 8.00
C LEU A 122 6.51 5.81 7.21
N SER A 123 6.57 7.04 7.70
CA SER A 123 5.79 8.16 7.17
C SER A 123 6.55 9.47 7.33
N TYR A 124 5.94 10.56 6.88
CA TYR A 124 6.42 11.91 7.11
C TYR A 124 5.25 12.75 7.64
N PRO A 125 5.53 13.85 8.37
CA PRO A 125 4.48 14.69 8.93
C PRO A 125 3.49 15.16 7.86
N LYS A 126 2.19 15.11 8.18
CA LYS A 126 1.12 15.47 7.25
C LYS A 126 1.30 16.90 6.73
N GLY A 127 1.19 17.09 5.42
CA GLY A 127 1.37 18.38 4.75
C GLY A 127 2.81 18.74 4.38
N THR A 128 3.80 17.92 4.74
CA THR A 128 5.16 18.04 4.22
C THR A 128 5.25 17.63 2.75
N ARG A 129 6.33 18.00 2.07
CA ARG A 129 6.57 17.59 0.68
C ARG A 129 6.65 16.07 0.56
N GLU A 130 7.39 15.45 1.47
CA GLU A 130 7.64 14.03 1.55
C GLU A 130 6.33 13.26 1.77
N HIS A 131 5.41 13.77 2.59
CA HIS A 131 4.08 13.18 2.75
C HIS A 131 3.32 13.08 1.41
N TYR A 132 3.34 14.14 0.60
CA TYR A 132 2.70 14.11 -0.72
C TYR A 132 3.44 13.21 -1.71
N GLU A 133 4.77 13.17 -1.66
CA GLU A 133 5.56 12.27 -2.50
C GLU A 133 5.33 10.79 -2.15
N VAL A 134 5.21 10.45 -0.86
CA VAL A 134 4.83 9.10 -0.42
C VAL A 134 3.48 8.71 -1.00
N ASN A 135 2.50 9.63 -0.97
CA ASN A 135 1.18 9.37 -1.55
C ASN A 135 1.25 9.17 -3.07
N ASN A 136 2.05 9.95 -3.79
CA ASN A 136 2.23 9.77 -5.23
C ASN A 136 2.72 8.35 -5.55
N TRP A 137 3.74 7.87 -4.84
CA TRP A 137 4.26 6.52 -5.02
C TRP A 137 3.28 5.44 -4.56
N LEU A 138 2.55 5.65 -3.46
CA LEU A 138 1.51 4.72 -3.01
C LEU A 138 0.40 4.56 -4.05
N PHE A 139 -0.07 5.66 -4.65
CA PHE A 139 -1.07 5.59 -5.72
C PHE A 139 -0.48 5.03 -7.04
N PHE A 140 0.79 5.31 -7.34
CA PHE A 140 1.50 4.67 -8.45
C PHE A 140 1.56 3.15 -8.28
N GLN A 141 1.75 2.67 -7.05
CA GLN A 141 1.69 1.24 -6.73
C GLN A 141 0.29 0.68 -6.94
N ASN A 142 -0.71 1.31 -6.33
CA ASN A 142 -2.08 0.83 -6.29
C ASN A 142 -2.77 0.85 -7.66
N ALA A 143 -2.46 1.83 -8.51
CA ALA A 143 -3.08 2.00 -9.83
C ALA A 143 -2.19 1.52 -11.00
N GLY A 144 -0.89 1.39 -10.77
CA GLY A 144 0.09 0.98 -11.77
C GLY A 144 0.69 -0.39 -11.45
N VAL A 145 1.75 -0.40 -10.64
CA VAL A 145 2.63 -1.58 -10.44
C VAL A 145 1.84 -2.84 -10.09
N GLY A 146 0.99 -2.77 -9.06
CA GLY A 146 0.23 -3.93 -8.60
C GLY A 146 -0.72 -4.48 -9.66
N PRO A 147 -1.68 -3.67 -10.17
CA PRO A 147 -2.62 -4.14 -11.18
C PRO A 147 -1.96 -4.62 -12.47
N MET A 148 -0.95 -3.90 -12.99
CA MET A 148 -0.29 -4.27 -14.25
C MET A 148 0.50 -5.58 -14.12
N GLN A 149 1.22 -5.76 -13.00
CA GLN A 149 1.91 -7.03 -12.74
C GLN A 149 0.92 -8.17 -12.45
N GLY A 150 -0.22 -7.88 -11.82
CA GLY A 150 -1.30 -8.85 -11.65
C GLY A 150 -1.83 -9.37 -12.99
N GLN A 151 -1.98 -8.48 -13.97
CA GLN A 151 -2.36 -8.87 -15.33
C GLN A 151 -1.24 -9.63 -16.05
N ALA A 152 0.03 -9.22 -15.87
CA ALA A 152 1.17 -9.97 -16.41
C ALA A 152 1.17 -11.41 -15.87
N ASN A 153 0.98 -11.59 -14.55
CA ASN A 153 0.85 -12.91 -13.93
C ASN A 153 -0.33 -13.70 -14.52
N HIS A 154 -1.48 -13.06 -14.73
CA HIS A 154 -2.65 -13.71 -15.31
C HIS A 154 -2.36 -14.26 -16.70
N PHE A 155 -1.93 -13.41 -17.63
CA PHE A 155 -1.67 -13.85 -19.01
C PHE A 155 -0.48 -14.81 -19.12
N ASN A 156 0.52 -14.68 -18.24
CA ASN A 156 1.73 -15.51 -18.30
C ASN A 156 1.53 -16.90 -17.64
N ARG A 157 0.66 -17.03 -16.63
CA ARG A 157 0.56 -18.26 -15.81
C ARG A 157 -0.84 -18.83 -15.60
N TYR A 158 -1.88 -17.99 -15.65
CA TYR A 158 -3.23 -18.36 -15.20
C TYR A 158 -4.29 -18.36 -16.31
N ALA A 159 -4.00 -17.76 -17.47
CA ALA A 159 -4.85 -17.90 -18.63
C ALA A 159 -4.86 -19.38 -19.08
N PRO A 160 -6.03 -19.93 -19.46
CA PRO A 160 -6.12 -21.32 -19.91
C PRO A 160 -5.40 -21.54 -21.25
N GLU A 161 -5.31 -20.48 -22.04
CA GLU A 161 -4.64 -20.42 -23.34
C GLU A 161 -3.62 -19.28 -23.35
N ARG A 162 -2.53 -19.46 -24.09
CA ARG A 162 -1.51 -18.42 -24.24
C ARG A 162 -1.96 -17.39 -25.27
N ILE A 163 -2.25 -16.18 -24.80
CA ILE A 163 -2.61 -15.03 -25.65
C ILE A 163 -1.40 -14.09 -25.73
N GLU A 164 -0.61 -14.21 -26.80
CA GLU A 164 0.70 -13.55 -26.90
C GLU A 164 0.62 -12.01 -26.79
N TYR A 165 -0.44 -11.40 -27.35
CA TYR A 165 -0.69 -9.96 -27.19
C TYR A 165 -0.89 -9.57 -25.73
N GLY A 166 -1.65 -10.35 -24.96
CA GLY A 166 -1.91 -10.09 -23.55
C GLY A 166 -0.64 -10.23 -22.71
N VAL A 167 0.13 -11.31 -22.94
CA VAL A 167 1.44 -11.52 -22.31
C VAL A 167 2.36 -10.32 -22.59
N THR A 168 2.57 -10.00 -23.87
CA THR A 168 3.47 -8.93 -24.29
C THR A 168 3.06 -7.58 -23.71
N ARG A 169 1.77 -7.23 -23.79
CA ARG A 169 1.25 -5.95 -23.30
C ARG A 169 1.55 -5.75 -21.81
N TYR A 170 1.18 -6.71 -20.97
CA TYR A 170 1.26 -6.53 -19.52
C TYR A 170 2.66 -6.79 -18.95
N VAL A 171 3.45 -7.67 -19.56
CA VAL A 171 4.86 -7.81 -19.22
C VAL A 171 5.61 -6.52 -19.57
N ASN A 172 5.42 -5.97 -20.76
CA ASN A 172 6.08 -4.73 -21.17
C ASN A 172 5.66 -3.52 -20.31
N GLU A 173 4.38 -3.41 -19.96
CA GLU A 173 3.93 -2.33 -19.08
C GLU A 173 4.51 -2.47 -17.67
N THR A 174 4.57 -3.69 -17.13
CA THR A 174 5.20 -3.93 -15.83
C THR A 174 6.70 -3.61 -15.86
N ARG A 175 7.41 -4.02 -16.93
CA ARG A 175 8.83 -3.65 -17.16
C ARG A 175 8.99 -2.13 -17.25
N ARG A 176 8.10 -1.41 -17.93
CA ARG A 176 8.12 0.05 -18.02
C ARG A 176 7.99 0.69 -16.64
N LEU A 177 7.07 0.21 -15.81
CA LEU A 177 6.87 0.70 -14.44
C LEU A 177 8.08 0.40 -13.54
N TYR A 178 8.70 -0.77 -13.67
CA TYR A 178 9.96 -1.07 -12.99
C TYR A 178 11.10 -0.15 -13.46
N GLY A 179 11.15 0.18 -14.75
CA GLY A 179 12.10 1.16 -15.28
C GLY A 179 11.90 2.58 -14.72
N VAL A 180 10.67 2.95 -14.34
CA VAL A 180 10.40 4.21 -13.62
C VAL A 180 10.97 4.14 -12.20
N LEU A 181 10.71 3.05 -11.47
CA LEU A 181 11.23 2.86 -10.12
C LEU A 181 12.76 2.80 -10.11
N ASP A 182 13.37 2.06 -11.02
CA ASP A 182 14.83 1.93 -11.13
C ASP A 182 15.52 3.28 -11.37
N LYS A 183 15.01 4.07 -12.33
CA LYS A 183 15.53 5.41 -12.60
C LYS A 183 15.35 6.36 -11.42
N HIS A 184 14.20 6.28 -10.74
CA HIS A 184 13.96 7.08 -9.55
C HIS A 184 14.95 6.72 -8.43
N LEU A 185 15.12 5.43 -8.16
CA LEU A 185 16.05 4.92 -7.15
C LEU A 185 17.51 5.23 -7.47
N ALA A 186 17.91 5.27 -8.75
CA ALA A 186 19.23 5.72 -9.18
C ALA A 186 19.52 7.18 -8.76
N SER A 187 18.48 8.01 -8.68
CA SER A 187 18.59 9.41 -8.22
C SER A 187 18.35 9.59 -6.71
N SER A 188 17.93 8.52 -6.02
CA SER A 188 17.66 8.56 -4.59
C SER A 188 18.95 8.59 -3.79
N LYS A 189 19.13 9.63 -2.97
CA LYS A 189 20.30 9.75 -2.09
C LYS A 189 20.28 8.75 -0.94
N SER A 190 19.09 8.38 -0.48
CA SER A 190 18.90 7.47 0.65
C SER A 190 18.79 6.01 0.20
N GLY A 191 18.50 5.76 -1.07
CA GLY A 191 18.14 4.44 -1.57
C GLY A 191 16.77 3.97 -1.07
N TYR A 192 15.85 4.90 -0.77
CA TYR A 192 14.42 4.67 -0.56
C TYR A 192 13.62 5.46 -1.60
N LEU A 193 12.33 5.16 -1.76
CA LEU A 193 11.48 5.87 -2.72
C LEU A 193 11.24 7.34 -2.32
N VAL A 194 11.22 7.67 -1.03
CA VAL A 194 10.99 9.05 -0.58
C VAL A 194 11.88 9.38 0.63
N GLY A 195 12.46 10.58 0.61
CA GLY A 195 13.22 11.16 1.71
C GLY A 195 14.41 10.30 2.15
N ASP A 196 14.60 10.12 3.45
CA ASP A 196 15.81 9.55 4.05
C ASP A 196 15.65 8.16 4.68
N HIS A 197 14.42 7.68 4.85
CA HIS A 197 14.12 6.38 5.44
C HIS A 197 12.99 5.65 4.70
N ILE A 198 12.77 4.38 5.08
CA ILE A 198 11.69 3.55 4.53
C ILE A 198 10.33 4.21 4.79
N SER A 199 9.43 4.15 3.81
CA SER A 199 8.05 4.63 4.00
C SER A 199 7.01 3.59 3.58
N ILE A 200 5.73 3.88 3.80
CA ILE A 200 4.65 3.05 3.24
C ILE A 200 4.68 2.99 1.70
N ALA A 201 5.31 3.95 1.02
CA ALA A 201 5.56 3.84 -0.41
C ALA A 201 6.45 2.63 -0.69
N ASP A 202 7.57 2.48 0.02
CA ASP A 202 8.49 1.36 -0.13
C ASP A 202 7.81 0.01 0.21
N VAL A 203 7.15 -0.05 1.38
CA VAL A 203 6.43 -1.24 1.85
C VAL A 203 5.38 -1.70 0.83
N SER A 204 4.67 -0.77 0.20
CA SER A 204 3.64 -1.09 -0.78
C SER A 204 4.19 -1.74 -2.07
N HIS A 205 5.43 -1.46 -2.44
CA HIS A 205 6.04 -1.98 -3.67
C HIS A 205 6.77 -3.30 -3.46
N TRP A 206 7.36 -3.51 -2.28
CA TRP A 206 8.37 -4.55 -2.07
C TRP A 206 7.91 -5.95 -2.50
N GLY A 207 6.74 -6.41 -2.05
CA GLY A 207 6.25 -7.75 -2.37
C GLY A 207 5.99 -7.98 -3.87
N TRP A 208 5.65 -6.92 -4.61
CA TRP A 208 5.46 -6.99 -6.06
C TRP A 208 6.80 -7.10 -6.78
N VAL A 209 7.79 -6.30 -6.38
CA VAL A 209 9.16 -6.35 -6.93
C VAL A 209 9.85 -7.67 -6.58
N ALA A 210 9.71 -8.17 -5.35
CA ALA A 210 10.24 -9.46 -4.93
C ALA A 210 9.66 -10.64 -5.73
N SER A 211 8.52 -10.44 -6.40
CA SER A 211 7.87 -11.42 -7.28
C SER A 211 8.02 -11.10 -8.78
N ALA A 212 8.98 -10.27 -9.17
CA ALA A 212 9.28 -9.93 -10.56
C ALA A 212 9.35 -11.14 -11.51
N GLY A 213 10.12 -12.17 -11.13
CA GLY A 213 10.27 -13.38 -11.94
C GLY A 213 8.97 -14.18 -12.10
N TRP A 214 8.02 -14.01 -11.17
CA TRP A 214 6.68 -14.60 -11.33
C TRP A 214 5.92 -13.95 -12.48
N ALA A 215 6.12 -12.66 -12.71
CA ALA A 215 5.57 -11.97 -13.89
C ALA A 215 6.36 -12.26 -15.18
N GLY A 216 7.46 -13.01 -15.10
CA GLY A 216 8.35 -13.26 -16.24
C GLY A 216 9.35 -12.13 -16.49
N ILE A 217 9.63 -11.32 -15.47
CA ILE A 217 10.58 -10.21 -15.54
C ILE A 217 11.86 -10.60 -14.83
N ASP A 218 12.98 -10.43 -15.49
CA ASP A 218 14.30 -10.52 -14.88
C ASP A 218 14.61 -9.22 -14.11
N ILE A 219 14.82 -9.35 -12.80
CA ILE A 219 15.11 -8.20 -11.93
C ILE A 219 16.52 -7.66 -12.16
N ASP A 220 17.43 -8.46 -12.75
CA ASP A 220 18.81 -8.04 -13.03
C ASP A 220 18.89 -6.94 -14.11
N GLU A 221 17.83 -6.74 -14.89
CA GLU A 221 17.70 -5.61 -15.81
C GLU A 221 17.50 -4.25 -15.10
N PHE A 222 17.17 -4.27 -13.81
CA PHE A 222 16.84 -3.10 -13.00
C PHE A 222 17.74 -3.07 -11.75
N PRO A 223 19.04 -2.73 -11.90
CA PRO A 223 20.03 -2.90 -10.84
C PRO A 223 19.75 -2.06 -9.58
N ASN A 224 19.22 -0.85 -9.72
CA ASN A 224 18.89 0.01 -8.57
C ASN A 224 17.64 -0.50 -7.86
N LEU A 225 16.66 -0.99 -8.62
CA LEU A 225 15.46 -1.62 -8.08
C LEU A 225 15.79 -2.93 -7.34
N LYS A 226 16.68 -3.75 -7.89
CA LYS A 226 17.19 -4.96 -7.23
C LYS A 226 17.89 -4.62 -5.91
N ALA A 227 18.84 -3.68 -5.94
CA ALA A 227 19.56 -3.28 -4.73
C ALA A 227 18.62 -2.72 -3.65
N TRP A 228 17.58 -1.97 -4.05
CA TRP A 228 16.53 -1.50 -3.15
C TRP A 228 15.71 -2.67 -2.56
N GLU A 229 15.31 -3.66 -3.37
CA GLU A 229 14.55 -4.82 -2.88
C GLU A 229 15.34 -5.62 -1.86
N GLU A 230 16.62 -5.88 -2.13
CA GLU A 230 17.54 -6.59 -1.25
C GLU A 230 17.81 -5.81 0.05
N LYS A 231 18.01 -4.49 -0.06
CA LYS A 231 18.15 -3.61 1.10
C LYS A 231 16.92 -3.66 2.01
N LEU A 232 15.73 -3.61 1.44
CA LEU A 232 14.49 -3.73 2.22
C LEU A 232 14.34 -5.11 2.83
N ALA A 233 14.62 -6.18 2.08
CA ALA A 233 14.54 -7.55 2.57
C ALA A 233 15.44 -7.80 3.80
N ALA A 234 16.58 -7.10 3.89
CA ALA A 234 17.50 -7.20 5.02
C ALA A 234 17.00 -6.49 6.30
N ARG A 235 15.93 -5.70 6.23
CA ARG A 235 15.38 -5.02 7.42
C ARG A 235 14.64 -6.02 8.32
N PRO A 236 14.81 -5.96 9.65
CA PRO A 236 14.15 -6.90 10.56
C PRO A 236 12.63 -6.92 10.46
N GLY A 237 11.98 -5.75 10.28
CA GLY A 237 10.53 -5.66 10.16
C GLY A 237 10.02 -6.26 8.85
N VAL A 238 10.68 -5.95 7.73
CA VAL A 238 10.41 -6.59 6.43
C VAL A 238 10.63 -8.10 6.48
N GLU A 239 11.74 -8.55 7.06
CA GLU A 239 12.10 -9.98 7.17
C GLU A 239 11.05 -10.76 7.96
N LYS A 240 10.60 -10.25 9.11
CA LYS A 240 9.53 -10.88 9.89
C LYS A 240 8.20 -10.82 9.14
N GLY A 241 7.82 -9.63 8.68
CA GLY A 241 6.51 -9.36 8.12
C GLY A 241 6.26 -10.08 6.80
N ARG A 242 7.29 -10.26 5.96
CA ARG A 242 7.14 -11.02 4.70
C ARG A 242 6.76 -12.48 4.96
N HIS A 243 7.10 -13.04 6.12
CA HIS A 243 6.80 -14.42 6.50
C HIS A 243 5.42 -14.61 7.17
N VAL A 244 4.53 -13.63 7.05
CA VAL A 244 3.16 -13.70 7.58
C VAL A 244 2.15 -13.68 6.43
N PRO A 245 1.14 -14.59 6.41
CA PRO A 245 0.84 -15.59 7.43
C PRO A 245 1.68 -16.87 7.32
N ASP A 246 2.41 -17.07 6.22
CA ASP A 246 3.25 -18.23 5.98
C ASP A 246 4.65 -17.80 5.51
N ARG A 247 5.61 -18.72 5.50
CA ARG A 247 6.94 -18.42 4.96
C ARG A 247 6.83 -17.90 3.51
N HIS A 248 7.33 -16.69 3.25
CA HIS A 248 7.57 -16.20 1.90
C HIS A 248 8.63 -17.03 1.15
N THR A 249 8.22 -17.67 0.06
CA THR A 249 9.04 -18.63 -0.69
C THR A 249 9.22 -18.29 -2.17
N ILE A 250 8.77 -17.12 -2.66
CA ILE A 250 8.74 -16.85 -4.11
C ILE A 250 10.09 -17.00 -4.79
N LYS A 251 11.20 -16.59 -4.15
CA LYS A 251 12.56 -16.76 -4.69
C LYS A 251 13.00 -18.23 -4.74
N ASP A 252 12.53 -19.07 -3.82
CA ASP A 252 12.78 -20.52 -3.82
C ASP A 252 11.97 -21.17 -4.96
N VAL A 253 10.69 -20.79 -5.09
CA VAL A 253 9.79 -21.24 -6.15
C VAL A 253 10.35 -20.92 -7.53
N LEU A 254 10.88 -19.71 -7.74
CA LEU A 254 11.39 -19.30 -9.04
C LEU A 254 12.66 -20.04 -9.48
N LYS A 255 13.40 -20.66 -8.54
CA LYS A 255 14.57 -21.49 -8.87
C LYS A 255 14.19 -22.91 -9.29
N ASP A 256 13.00 -23.38 -8.92
CA ASP A 256 12.50 -24.71 -9.21
C ASP A 256 11.34 -24.63 -10.21
N LYS A 257 11.61 -25.00 -11.47
CA LYS A 257 10.61 -24.98 -12.55
C LYS A 257 9.41 -25.88 -12.26
N ALA A 258 9.62 -27.03 -11.62
CA ALA A 258 8.52 -27.95 -11.31
C ALA A 258 7.62 -27.38 -10.22
N LEU A 259 8.21 -26.80 -9.17
CA LEU A 259 7.46 -26.12 -8.11
C LEU A 259 6.72 -24.89 -8.64
N ALA A 260 7.35 -24.10 -9.50
CA ALA A 260 6.72 -22.94 -10.14
C ALA A 260 5.53 -23.35 -11.00
N GLU A 261 5.62 -24.44 -11.77
CA GLU A 261 4.50 -24.94 -12.57
C GLU A 261 3.38 -25.49 -11.69
N GLN A 262 3.70 -26.25 -10.64
CA GLN A 262 2.71 -26.76 -9.68
C GLN A 262 1.90 -25.62 -9.04
N GLN A 263 2.57 -24.55 -8.61
CA GLN A 263 1.90 -23.37 -8.06
C GLN A 263 1.09 -22.61 -9.13
N SER A 264 1.63 -22.49 -10.35
CA SER A 264 0.92 -21.86 -11.47
C SER A 264 -0.36 -22.61 -11.83
N ALA A 265 -0.32 -23.95 -11.86
CA ALA A 265 -1.49 -24.80 -12.14
C ALA A 265 -2.56 -24.68 -11.05
N SER A 266 -2.14 -24.69 -9.77
CA SER A 266 -3.06 -24.52 -8.63
C SER A 266 -3.73 -23.15 -8.65
N ALA A 267 -2.96 -22.09 -8.91
CA ALA A 267 -3.47 -20.73 -9.06
C ALA A 267 -4.39 -20.60 -10.28
N ARG A 268 -4.04 -21.21 -11.42
CA ARG A 268 -4.85 -21.25 -12.63
C ARG A 268 -6.23 -21.85 -12.36
N ALA A 269 -6.28 -23.03 -11.74
CA ALA A 269 -7.54 -23.69 -11.40
C ALA A 269 -8.44 -22.80 -10.53
N TRP A 270 -7.88 -22.18 -9.49
CA TRP A 270 -8.61 -21.25 -8.62
C TRP A 270 -9.11 -20.01 -9.36
N VAL A 271 -8.27 -19.37 -10.17
CA VAL A 271 -8.65 -18.18 -10.96
C VAL A 271 -9.79 -18.51 -11.92
N GLN A 272 -9.71 -19.62 -12.65
CA GLN A 272 -10.75 -20.02 -13.60
C GLN A 272 -12.06 -20.35 -12.89
N GLN A 273 -12.01 -21.04 -11.75
CA GLN A 273 -13.20 -21.28 -10.92
C GLN A 273 -13.83 -19.96 -10.45
N GLY A 274 -13.02 -19.01 -9.99
CA GLY A 274 -13.48 -17.69 -9.56
C GLY A 274 -14.15 -16.91 -10.69
N MET A 275 -13.52 -16.85 -11.86
CA MET A 275 -14.08 -16.18 -13.04
C MET A 275 -15.42 -16.79 -13.47
N ALA A 276 -15.51 -18.13 -13.48
CA ALA A 276 -16.76 -18.82 -13.82
C ALA A 276 -17.87 -18.58 -12.78
N ALA A 277 -17.53 -18.41 -11.51
CA ALA A 277 -18.48 -18.08 -10.45
C ALA A 277 -18.95 -16.62 -10.54
N ASP A 278 -18.05 -15.67 -10.83
CA ASP A 278 -18.39 -14.26 -10.96
C ASP A 278 -19.22 -13.98 -12.22
N ALA A 279 -19.00 -14.69 -13.32
CA ALA A 279 -19.80 -14.56 -14.54
C ALA A 279 -21.27 -15.01 -14.40
N LYS A 280 -21.63 -15.67 -13.30
CA LYS A 280 -23.01 -16.14 -13.01
C LYS A 280 -23.80 -15.19 -12.12
N LYS A 281 -23.18 -14.13 -11.60
CA LYS A 281 -23.81 -13.11 -10.74
C LYS A 281 -24.30 -11.96 -11.59
#